data_AF-A0AA38KWY2-F1
#
_entry.id   AF-A0AA38KWY2-F1
#
_cell.length_a   1.000
_cell.length_b   1.000
_cell.length_c   1.000
_cell.angle_alpha   90.00
_cell.angle_beta   90.00
_cell.angle_gamma   90.00
#
_symmetry.space_group_name_H-M   'P 1'
#
loop_
_entity.id
_entity.type
_entity.pdbx_description
1 polymer ?
#
loop_
_entity_poly.entity_id
_entity_poly.type
_entity_poly.pdbx_seq_one_letter_code
_entity_poly.pdbx_strand_id
1 'polypeptide(L)' 'MFPIRPVIIDEPFRKWGIDFIGALNPQLSAGHSYILTVMDYFTKWVEAILVKHATSE' A
#
# COMPACT_ATOMS: atom_id res chain seq x y z
N MET A 1 -8.03 -17.10 24.37
CA MET A 1 -7.97 -15.96 23.44
C MET A 1 -7.27 -14.82 24.14
N PHE A 2 -6.17 -14.29 23.59
CA PHE A 2 -5.52 -13.12 24.17
C PHE A 2 -6.32 -11.85 23.81
N PRO A 3 -6.40 -10.85 24.72
CA PRO A 3 -7.09 -9.60 24.42
C PRO A 3 -6.36 -8.84 23.31
N ILE A 4 -7.11 -8.34 22.33
CA ILE A 4 -6.57 -7.46 21.28
C ILE A 4 -6.20 -6.13 21.95
N ARG A 5 -4.95 -5.69 21.75
CA ARG A 5 -4.48 -4.38 22.23
C ARG A 5 -4.53 -3.37 21.08
N PRO A 6 -5.07 -2.17 21.28
CA PRO A 6 -5.04 -1.13 20.26
C PRO A 6 -3.61 -0.68 20.00
N VAL A 7 -3.30 -0.38 18.74
CA VAL A 7 -2.04 0.23 18.33
C VAL A 7 -2.25 1.73 18.27
N ILE A 8 -1.50 2.49 19.06
CA ILE A 8 -1.56 3.95 19.07
C ILE A 8 -0.58 4.49 18.02
N ILE A 9 -1.10 5.25 17.06
CA ILE A 9 -0.34 6.03 16.08
C ILE A 9 -0.69 7.51 16.35
N ASP A 10 0.31 8.33 16.65
CA ASP A 10 0.15 9.70 17.18
C ASP A 10 0.80 10.79 16.31
N GLU A 11 1.52 10.40 15.26
CA GLU A 11 2.15 11.33 14.31
C GLU A 11 2.12 10.78 12.88
N PRO A 12 2.12 11.66 11.86
CA PRO A 12 2.23 11.25 10.45
C PRO A 12 3.48 10.42 10.20
N PHE A 13 3.36 9.39 9.35
CA PHE A 13 4.46 8.52 8.90
C PHE A 13 5.09 7.63 9.97
N ARG A 14 4.60 7.61 11.21
CA ARG A 14 5.05 6.66 12.26
C ARG A 14 4.72 5.20 11.91
N LYS A 15 3.62 4.96 11.21
CA LYS A 15 3.26 3.66 10.67
C LYS A 15 2.50 3.82 9.37
N TRP A 16 2.91 3.05 8.38
CA TRP A 16 2.29 3.04 7.07
C TRP A 16 2.09 1.60 6.61
N GLY A 17 1.10 1.40 5.74
CA GLY A 17 0.86 0.14 5.06
C GLY A 17 1.27 0.25 3.60
N ILE A 18 1.79 -0.84 3.07
CA ILE A 18 2.06 -1.02 1.64
C ILE A 18 1.24 -2.21 1.18
N ASP A 19 0.60 -2.08 0.02
CA ASP A 19 -0.06 -3.21 -0.62
C ASP A 19 0.05 -3.12 -2.14
N PHE A 20 -0.04 -4.26 -2.81
CA PHE A 20 -0.15 -4.35 -4.26
C PHE A 20 -1.58 -4.74 -4.63
N ILE A 21 -2.22 -3.90 -5.44
CA ILE A 21 -3.42 -4.32 -6.15
C ILE A 21 -2.96 -5.15 -7.36
N GLY A 22 -3.47 -6.37 -7.45
CA GLY A 22 -2.97 -7.47 -8.28
C GLY A 22 -2.92 -7.18 -9.79
N ALA A 23 -2.48 -8.20 -10.53
CA ALA A 23 -2.19 -8.10 -11.95
C ALA A 23 -3.38 -7.53 -12.74
N LEU A 24 -3.24 -6.30 -13.22
CA LEU A 24 -4.19 -5.63 -14.10
C LEU A 24 -4.22 -6.38 -15.42
N ASN A 25 -5.41 -6.88 -15.79
CA ASN A 25 -5.66 -7.55 -17.05
C ASN A 25 -6.84 -6.87 -17.77
N PRO A 26 -6.65 -6.28 -18.97
CA PRO A 26 -5.38 -6.16 -19.68
C PRO A 26 -4.38 -5.25 -18.95
N GLN A 27 -3.08 -5.45 -19.21
CA GLN A 27 -2.04 -4.56 -18.72
C GLN A 27 -2.33 -3.13 -19.18
N LEU A 28 -2.05 -2.15 -18.32
CA LEU A 28 -2.13 -0.75 -18.69
C LEU A 28 -0.96 -0.36 -19.61
N SER A 29 -0.95 0.91 -20.03
CA SER A 29 0.08 1.46 -20.93
C SER A 29 1.50 1.10 -20.48
N ALA A 30 2.39 0.87 -21.44
CA ALA A 30 3.82 0.62 -21.21
C ALA A 30 4.17 -0.57 -20.27
N GLY A 31 3.27 -1.54 -20.11
CA GLY A 31 3.49 -2.77 -19.34
C GLY A 31 3.23 -2.63 -17.83
N HIS A 32 2.59 -1.54 -17.39
CA HIS A 32 2.17 -1.40 -16.00
C HIS A 32 1.09 -2.44 -15.68
N SER A 33 1.40 -3.33 -14.75
CA SER A 33 0.58 -4.48 -14.43
C SER A 33 0.07 -4.45 -13.00
N TYR A 34 0.50 -3.51 -12.16
CA TYR A 34 0.13 -3.46 -10.75
C TYR A 34 -0.06 -2.01 -10.30
N ILE A 35 -0.81 -1.83 -9.21
CA ILE A 35 -0.85 -0.56 -8.47
C ILE A 35 -0.22 -0.81 -7.10
N LEU A 36 0.85 -0.08 -6.81
CA LEU A 36 1.41 0.02 -5.47
C LEU A 36 0.61 1.06 -4.70
N THR A 37 0.08 0.67 -3.54
CA THR A 37 -0.62 1.59 -2.64
C THR A 37 0.18 1.78 -1.36
N VAL A 38 0.27 3.02 -0.90
CA VAL A 38 0.91 3.41 0.35
C VAL A 38 -0.10 4.20 1.16
N MET A 39 -0.31 3.81 2.42
CA MET A 39 -1.24 4.49 3.33
C MET A 39 -0.57 4.85 4.64
N ASP A 40 -0.57 6.13 4.99
CA ASP A 40 -0.20 6.56 6.33
C ASP A 40 -1.34 6.28 7.32
N TYR A 41 -1.05 5.55 8.40
CA TYR A 41 -2.10 5.11 9.33
C TYR A 41 -2.62 6.20 10.24
N PHE A 42 -1.85 7.28 10.44
CA PHE A 42 -2.27 8.43 11.25
C PHE A 42 -3.22 9.35 10.47
N THR A 43 -2.75 9.91 9.36
CA THR A 43 -3.51 10.86 8.54
C THR A 43 -4.56 10.18 7.66
N LYS A 44 -4.48 8.85 7.48
CA LYS A 44 -5.24 8.09 6.46
C LYS A 44 -4.98 8.58 5.03
N TRP A 45 -3.89 9.31 4.82
CA TRP A 45 -3.47 9.72 3.49
C TRP A 45 -3.00 8.51 2.68
N VAL A 46 -3.38 8.48 1.40
CA VAL A 46 -3.12 7.37 0.48
C VAL A 46 -2.47 7.87 -0.79
N GLU A 47 -1.46 7.16 -1.27
CA GLU A 47 -0.87 7.32 -2.60
C GLU A 47 -0.95 6.01 -3.38
N ALA A 48 -1.20 6.11 -4.68
CA ALA A 48 -1.31 4.98 -5.59
C ALA A 48 -0.45 5.21 -6.83
N ILE A 49 0.46 4.27 -7.12
CA ILE A 49 1.45 4.40 -8.20
C ILE A 49 1.35 3.18 -9.11
N LEU A 50 1.35 3.40 -10.42
CA LEU A 50 1.42 2.33 -11.41
C LEU A 50 2.83 1.76 -11.51
N VAL A 51 2.95 0.44 -11.40
CA VAL A 51 4.24 -0.27 -11.48
C VAL A 51 4.17 -1.46 -12.43
N LYS A 52 5.30 -1.78 -13.06
CA LYS A 52 5.40 -2.87 -14.04
C LYS A 52 5.44 -4.24 -13.38
N HIS A 53 6.13 -4.33 -12.24
CA HIS A 53 6.35 -5.57 -11.50
C HIS A 53 6.07 -5.35 -10.01
N ALA A 54 5.55 -6.37 -9.35
CA ALA A 54 5.42 -6.42 -7.89
C ALA A 54 6.66 -7.12 -7.32
N THR A 55 7.74 -6.37 -7.15
CA THR A 55 9.03 -6.88 -6.65
C THR A 55 9.44 -6.10 -5.42
N SER A 56 9.97 -6.80 -4.42
CA SER A 56 10.87 -6.24 -3.42
C SER A 56 12.28 -6.49 -3.93
N GLU A 57 12.88 -5.52 -4.62
CA GLU A 57 14.33 -5.58 -4.87
C GLU A 57 15.11 -5.35 -3.57
#